data_AF-A0A382E1I5-F1
#
_entry.id   AF-A0A382E1I5-F1
#
_cell.length_a   1.000
_cell.length_b   1.000
_cell.length_c   1.000
_cell.angle_alpha   90.00
_cell.angle_beta   90.00
_cell.angle_gamma   90.00
#
_symmetry.space_group_name_H-M   'P 1'
#
loop_
_entity.id
_entity.type
_entity.pdbx_description
1 polymer ?
#
loop_
_entity_poly.entity_id
_entity_poly.type
_entity_poly.pdbx_seq_one_letter_code
_entity_poly.pdbx_strand_id
1 'polypeptide(L)'
;MNPLLKVREAFQNGVLPKKEYSLIVKRFPIVVSGITRIEKASGVDFPIAYVEPSITISSSGTNSFEYGILFARTIPVVAKNTLQVVIQISAPLVAYGLKGTIHAILAHEFLHYLELMRKISNMEL
;
A
#
# COMPACT_ATOMS: atom_id res chain seq x y z
N MET A 1 -0.50 14.81 1.03
CA MET A 1 0.80 14.10 1.02
C MET A 1 1.07 13.59 -0.39
N ASN A 2 2.31 13.50 -0.87
CA ASN A 2 2.62 12.95 -2.20
C ASN A 2 2.81 11.41 -2.09
N PRO A 3 1.88 10.57 -2.59
CA PRO A 3 1.97 9.11 -2.43
C PRO A 3 3.18 8.47 -3.14
N LEU A 4 3.79 9.18 -4.10
CA LEU A 4 4.93 8.71 -4.88
C LEU A 4 6.28 9.27 -4.40
N LEU A 5 6.33 9.91 -3.22
CA LEU A 5 7.55 10.53 -2.71
C LEU A 5 8.73 9.53 -2.67
N LYS A 6 8.53 8.36 -2.04
CA LYS A 6 9.56 7.31 -1.95
C LYS A 6 9.99 6.76 -3.32
N VAL A 7 9.06 6.65 -4.26
CA VAL A 7 9.37 6.22 -5.64
C VAL A 7 10.25 7.25 -6.34
N ARG A 8 10.00 8.54 -6.13
CA ARG A 8 10.82 9.63 -6.65
C ARG A 8 12.22 9.63 -6.04
N GLU A 9 12.33 9.49 -4.72
CA GLU A 9 13.61 9.42 -4.02
C GLU A 9 14.44 8.21 -4.48
N ALA A 10 13.82 7.03 -4.64
CA ALA A 10 14.50 5.84 -5.15
C ALA A 10 15.02 6.02 -6.58
N PHE A 11 14.29 6.75 -7.43
CA PHE A 11 14.78 7.12 -8.76
C PHE A 11 15.95 8.10 -8.71
N GLN A 12 15.85 9.15 -7.87
CA GLN A 12 16.90 10.16 -7.69
C GLN A 12 18.20 9.55 -7.13
N ASN A 13 18.08 8.55 -6.26
CA ASN A 13 19.22 7.84 -5.67
C ASN A 13 19.78 6.71 -6.55
N GLY A 14 19.27 6.54 -7.78
CA GLY A 14 19.77 5.53 -8.72
C GLY A 14 19.36 4.08 -8.41
N VAL A 15 18.51 3.86 -7.42
CA VAL A 15 18.02 2.51 -7.04
C VAL A 15 16.97 2.00 -8.03
N LEU A 16 16.11 2.90 -8.52
CA LEU A 16 15.03 2.58 -9.44
C LEU A 16 15.39 3.03 -10.87
N PRO A 17 15.43 2.15 -11.88
CA PRO A 17 15.75 2.59 -13.23
C PRO A 17 14.62 3.40 -13.86
N LYS A 18 14.97 4.24 -14.85
CA LYS A 18 14.05 5.23 -15.45
C LYS A 18 12.81 4.58 -16.08
N LYS A 19 12.95 3.39 -16.66
CA LYS A 19 11.86 2.66 -17.31
C LYS A 19 10.79 2.28 -16.30
N GLU A 20 11.19 1.72 -15.17
CA GLU A 20 10.34 1.27 -14.08
C GLU A 20 9.67 2.47 -13.40
N TYR A 21 10.44 3.53 -13.10
CA TYR A 21 9.90 4.79 -12.57
C TYR A 21 8.79 5.35 -13.46
N SER A 22 9.05 5.45 -14.77
CA SER A 22 8.08 5.98 -15.74
C SER A 22 6.82 5.11 -15.81
N LEU A 23 6.98 3.79 -15.74
CA LEU A 23 5.86 2.84 -15.73
C LEU A 23 4.99 2.99 -14.47
N ILE A 24 5.61 3.11 -13.29
CA ILE A 24 4.89 3.30 -12.02
C ILE A 24 4.08 4.60 -12.06
N VAL A 25 4.70 5.72 -12.45
CA VAL A 25 4.03 7.03 -12.55
C VAL A 25 2.87 6.97 -13.55
N LYS A 26 3.10 6.37 -14.73
CA LYS A 26 2.06 6.21 -15.77
C LYS A 26 0.86 5.41 -15.28
N ARG A 27 1.08 4.39 -14.44
CA ARG A 27 0.04 3.46 -13.99
C ARG A 27 -0.58 3.83 -12.64
N PHE A 28 0.03 4.73 -11.88
CA PHE A 28 -0.49 5.21 -10.60
C PHE A 28 -1.96 5.70 -10.63
N PRO A 29 -2.47 6.33 -11.72
CA PRO A 29 -3.90 6.68 -11.81
C PRO A 29 -4.84 5.48 -11.63
N ILE A 30 -4.41 4.24 -11.89
CA ILE A 30 -5.20 3.03 -11.63
C ILE A 30 -5.45 2.86 -10.13
N VAL A 31 -4.44 3.12 -9.30
CA VAL A 31 -4.52 3.08 -7.83
C VAL A 31 -5.50 4.16 -7.35
N VAL A 32 -5.33 5.40 -7.82
CA VAL A 32 -6.22 6.52 -7.47
C VAL A 32 -7.67 6.18 -7.82
N SER A 33 -7.93 5.66 -9.03
CA SER A 33 -9.28 5.25 -9.43
C SER A 33 -9.86 4.13 -8.56
N GLY A 34 -9.00 3.22 -8.05
CA GLY A 34 -9.41 2.15 -7.14
C GLY A 34 -9.82 2.70 -5.78
N ILE A 35 -9.01 3.59 -5.22
CA ILE A 35 -9.29 4.30 -3.96
C ILE A 35 -10.61 5.07 -4.06
N THR A 36 -10.77 5.92 -5.08
CA THR A 36 -12.01 6.70 -5.26
C THR A 36 -13.25 5.82 -5.40
N ARG A 37 -13.12 4.66 -6.06
CA ARG A 37 -14.24 3.71 -6.16
C ARG A 37 -14.61 3.10 -4.82
N ILE A 38 -13.62 2.78 -3.99
CA ILE A 38 -13.82 2.24 -2.64
C ILE A 38 -14.50 3.29 -1.78
N GLU A 39 -13.98 4.52 -1.73
CA GLU A 39 -14.56 5.63 -0.96
C GLU A 39 -16.00 5.91 -1.35
N LYS A 40 -16.28 5.95 -2.67
CA LYS A 40 -17.64 6.15 -3.17
C LYS A 40 -18.60 5.02 -2.78
N ALA A 41 -18.12 3.79 -2.72
CA ALA A 41 -18.93 2.63 -2.39
C ALA A 41 -19.14 2.46 -0.88
N SER A 42 -18.13 2.80 -0.07
CA SER A 42 -18.17 2.66 1.39
C SER A 42 -18.78 3.86 2.09
N GLY A 43 -18.70 5.06 1.50
CA GLY A 43 -19.02 6.33 2.17
C GLY A 43 -17.98 6.72 3.23
N VAL A 44 -16.80 6.09 3.22
CA VAL A 44 -15.72 6.30 4.19
C VAL A 44 -14.43 6.60 3.45
N ASP A 45 -13.70 7.62 3.92
CA ASP A 45 -12.41 8.00 3.36
C ASP A 45 -11.39 6.86 3.46
N PHE A 46 -10.62 6.68 2.39
CA PHE A 46 -9.56 5.68 2.37
C PHE A 46 -8.40 6.17 3.24
N PRO A 47 -7.77 5.29 4.06
CA PRO A 47 -6.64 5.70 4.88
C PRO A 47 -5.48 6.19 4.00
N ILE A 48 -4.55 6.94 4.59
CA ILE A 48 -3.39 7.45 3.86
C ILE A 48 -2.66 6.28 3.18
N ALA A 49 -2.40 6.42 1.88
CA ALA A 49 -1.69 5.41 1.10
C ALA A 49 -0.44 5.99 0.43
N TYR A 50 0.60 5.16 0.31
CA TYR A 50 1.81 5.51 -0.42
C TYR A 50 2.38 4.32 -1.18
N VAL A 51 3.21 4.60 -2.18
CA VAL A 51 3.89 3.57 -2.98
C VAL A 51 5.31 3.37 -2.46
N GLU A 52 5.62 2.16 -2.03
CA GLU A 52 6.96 1.71 -1.65
C GLU A 52 7.69 1.21 -2.91
N PRO A 53 8.88 1.74 -3.26
CA PRO A 53 9.62 1.33 -4.45
C PRO A 53 9.99 -0.17 -4.47
N SER A 54 10.11 -0.80 -3.31
CA SER A 54 10.47 -2.21 -3.15
C SER A 54 9.26 -3.10 -2.85
N ILE A 55 9.45 -4.42 -2.97
CA ILE A 55 8.48 -5.41 -2.51
C ILE A 55 8.92 -5.98 -1.17
N THR A 56 7.98 -6.21 -0.27
CA THR A 56 8.28 -6.81 1.04
C THR A 56 8.14 -8.32 0.96
N ILE A 57 9.10 -9.03 1.53
CA ILE A 57 9.07 -10.48 1.71
C ILE A 57 8.91 -10.78 3.20
N SER A 58 7.96 -11.64 3.55
CA SER A 58 7.80 -12.20 4.89
C SER A 58 8.30 -13.62 4.93
N SER A 59 8.87 -14.03 6.06
CA SER A 59 9.28 -15.42 6.32
C SER A 59 8.87 -15.81 7.74
N SER A 60 8.56 -17.09 7.92
CA SER A 60 8.23 -17.69 9.22
C SER A 60 9.43 -17.84 10.16
N GLY A 61 10.68 -17.63 9.70
CA GLY A 61 11.88 -17.63 10.53
C GLY A 61 13.18 -17.66 9.71
N THR A 62 14.33 -17.46 10.36
CA THR A 62 15.64 -17.31 9.66
C THR A 62 16.08 -18.51 8.82
N ASN A 63 15.50 -19.69 9.07
CA ASN A 63 15.79 -20.94 8.37
C ASN A 63 14.59 -21.53 7.61
N SER A 64 13.50 -20.77 7.42
CA SER A 64 12.38 -21.27 6.63
C SER A 64 12.57 -20.93 5.15
N PHE A 65 12.20 -21.88 4.28
CA PHE A 65 12.14 -21.68 2.84
C PHE A 65 10.76 -21.18 2.38
N GLU A 66 9.89 -20.86 3.32
CA GLU A 66 8.54 -20.37 3.09
C GLU A 66 8.54 -18.84 3.10
N TYR A 67 8.43 -18.26 1.90
CA TYR A 67 8.41 -16.83 1.70
C TYR A 67 7.05 -16.37 1.20
N GLY A 68 6.49 -15.38 1.89
CA GLY A 68 5.31 -14.65 1.47
C GLY A 68 5.70 -13.34 0.80
N ILE A 69 5.09 -13.04 -0.35
CA ILE A 69 5.26 -11.75 -1.02
C ILE A 69 4.11 -10.84 -0.62
N LEU A 70 4.42 -9.70 -0.01
CA LEU A 70 3.44 -8.73 0.45
C LEU A 70 3.36 -7.56 -0.55
N PHE A 71 2.33 -7.59 -1.39
CA PHE A 71 2.11 -6.57 -2.42
C PHE A 71 1.50 -5.27 -1.88
N ALA A 72 0.77 -5.35 -0.78
CA ALA A 72 0.28 -4.21 -0.02
C ALA A 72 0.17 -4.60 1.46
N ARG A 73 0.17 -3.61 2.35
CA ARG A 73 0.08 -3.81 3.80
C ARG A 73 -0.62 -2.66 4.49
N THR A 74 -1.48 -3.00 5.44
CA THR A 74 -2.08 -2.07 6.39
C THR A 74 -1.20 -1.96 7.62
N ILE A 75 -0.59 -0.78 7.86
CA ILE A 75 0.44 -0.58 8.88
C ILE A 75 -0.06 0.48 9.89
N PRO A 76 -0.25 0.11 11.18
CA PRO A 76 -0.42 1.10 12.23
C PRO A 76 0.93 1.80 12.51
N VAL A 77 0.90 3.12 12.53
CA VAL A 77 2.06 3.97 12.84
C VAL A 77 1.69 4.96 13.93
N VAL A 78 2.61 5.20 14.86
CA VAL A 78 2.44 6.24 15.88
C VAL A 78 3.18 7.48 15.39
N ALA A 79 2.44 8.55 15.08
CA ALA A 79 2.99 9.82 14.66
C ALA A 79 2.42 10.93 15.55
N LYS A 80 3.30 11.75 16.15
CA LYS A 80 2.92 12.86 17.03
C LYS A 80 1.95 12.45 18.14
N ASN A 81 2.20 11.33 18.82
CA ASN A 81 1.31 10.73 19.84
C ASN A 81 -0.09 10.33 19.34
N THR A 82 -0.34 10.29 18.03
CA THR A 82 -1.58 9.78 17.45
C THR A 82 -1.33 8.48 16.71
N LEU A 83 -2.19 7.49 16.93
CA LEU A 83 -2.21 6.26 16.15
C LEU A 83 -2.83 6.57 14.79
N GLN A 84 -2.10 6.29 13.73
CA GLN A 84 -2.57 6.43 12.35
C GLN A 84 -2.43 5.08 11.66
N VAL A 85 -3.31 4.78 10.72
CA VAL A 85 -3.20 3.58 9.89
C VAL A 85 -2.89 4.01 8.46
N VAL A 86 -1.87 3.40 7.88
CA VAL A 86 -1.36 3.73 6.54
C VAL A 86 -1.34 2.47 5.69
N ILE A 87 -1.80 2.57 4.45
CA ILE A 87 -1.69 1.48 3.47
C ILE A 87 -0.43 1.69 2.63
N GLN A 88 0.53 0.78 2.78
CA GLN A 88 1.70 0.70 1.91
C GLN A 88 1.36 -0.15 0.69
N ILE A 89 1.62 0.36 -0.51
CA ILE A 89 1.41 -0.34 -1.78
C ILE A 89 2.77 -0.54 -2.45
N SER A 90 3.11 -1.75 -2.85
CA SER A 90 4.38 -2.00 -3.55
C SER A 90 4.36 -1.45 -4.98
N ALA A 91 5.47 -0.83 -5.41
CA ALA A 91 5.64 -0.33 -6.77
C ALA A 91 5.53 -1.43 -7.84
N PRO A 92 6.03 -2.67 -7.63
CA PRO A 92 5.80 -3.77 -8.54
C PRO A 92 4.31 -4.08 -8.78
N LEU A 93 3.46 -3.99 -7.74
CA LEU A 93 2.01 -4.14 -7.93
C LEU A 93 1.46 -3.04 -8.85
N VAL A 94 1.87 -1.78 -8.65
CA VAL A 94 1.41 -0.66 -9.48
C VAL A 94 1.89 -0.79 -10.93
N ALA A 95 3.15 -1.18 -11.12
CA ALA A 95 3.80 -1.27 -12.42
C ALA A 95 3.26 -2.44 -13.27
N TYR A 96 2.98 -3.58 -12.64
CA TYR A 96 2.74 -4.84 -13.36
C TYR A 96 1.37 -5.48 -13.08
N GLY A 97 0.73 -5.16 -11.95
CA GLY A 97 -0.57 -5.73 -11.60
C GLY A 97 -1.67 -5.34 -12.58
N LEU A 98 -2.62 -6.24 -12.85
CA LEU A 98 -3.81 -5.90 -13.64
C LEU A 98 -4.68 -4.89 -12.89
N LYS A 99 -5.47 -4.08 -13.61
CA LYS A 99 -6.40 -3.12 -12.98
C LYS A 99 -7.29 -3.78 -11.93
N GLY A 100 -7.89 -4.91 -12.29
CA GLY A 100 -8.73 -5.69 -11.36
C GLY A 100 -7.98 -6.16 -10.12
N THR A 101 -6.75 -6.64 -10.29
CA THR A 101 -5.88 -7.07 -9.17
C THR A 101 -5.53 -5.92 -8.24
N ILE A 102 -5.14 -4.77 -8.78
CA ILE A 102 -4.84 -3.57 -7.97
C ILE A 102 -6.08 -3.17 -7.16
N HIS A 103 -7.26 -3.13 -7.81
CA HIS A 103 -8.51 -2.77 -7.14
C HIS A 103 -8.90 -3.77 -6.06
N ALA A 104 -8.76 -5.07 -6.32
CA ALA A 104 -9.06 -6.12 -5.36
C ALA A 104 -8.15 -6.05 -4.13
N ILE A 105 -6.84 -5.84 -4.32
CA ILE A 105 -5.89 -5.70 -3.21
C ILE A 105 -6.19 -4.43 -2.41
N LEU A 106 -6.48 -3.30 -3.06
CA LEU A 106 -6.86 -2.07 -2.36
C LEU A 106 -8.11 -2.27 -1.49
N ALA A 107 -9.13 -2.96 -2.02
CA ALA A 107 -10.34 -3.26 -1.26
C ALA A 107 -10.07 -4.22 -0.10
N HIS A 108 -9.19 -5.21 -0.30
CA HIS A 108 -8.77 -6.13 0.75
C HIS A 108 -8.05 -5.41 1.90
N GLU A 109 -7.08 -4.54 1.61
CA GLU A 109 -6.39 -3.74 2.63
C GLU A 109 -7.34 -2.75 3.32
N PHE A 110 -8.31 -2.20 2.59
CA PHE A 110 -9.33 -1.35 3.20
C PHE A 110 -10.18 -2.09 4.23
N LEU A 111 -10.53 -3.36 3.98
CA LEU A 111 -11.24 -4.19 4.96
C LEU A 111 -10.37 -4.45 6.20
N HIS A 112 -9.07 -4.73 6.02
CA HIS A 112 -8.14 -4.86 7.15
C HIS A 112 -8.05 -3.57 7.97
N TYR A 113 -8.04 -2.42 7.31
CA TYR A 113 -8.11 -1.12 7.98
C TYR A 113 -9.39 -0.97 8.80
N LEU A 114 -10.57 -1.24 8.22
CA LEU A 114 -11.83 -1.13 8.95
C LEU A 114 -11.88 -2.08 10.16
N GLU A 115 -11.41 -3.30 10.00
CA GLU A 115 -11.35 -4.27 11.10
C GLU A 115 -10.39 -3.84 12.21
N LEU A 116 -9.21 -3.29 11.85
CA LEU A 116 -8.28 -2.74 12.81
C LEU A 116 -8.88 -1.57 13.58
N MET A 117 -9.56 -0.64 12.88
CA MET A 117 -10.24 0.49 13.52
C MET A 117 -11.38 0.04 14.43
N ARG A 118 -12.13 -1.00 14.04
CA ARG A 118 -13.17 -1.61 14.88
C ARG A 118 -12.58 -2.15 16.18
N LYS A 119 -11.49 -2.93 16.11
CA LYS A 119 -10.80 -3.48 17.29
C LYS A 119 -10.24 -2.40 18.21
N ILE A 120 -9.63 -1.35 17.64
CA ILE A 120 -9.14 -0.19 18.40
C ILE A 120 -10.30 0.49 19.12
N SER A 121 -11.41 0.73 18.42
CA SER A 121 -12.59 1.40 18.99
C SER A 121 -13.23 0.60 20.12
N ASN A 122 -13.20 -0.74 20.04
CA ASN A 122 -13.77 -1.64 21.06
C ASN A 122 -12.78 -2.01 22.17
N MET A 123 -11.52 -1.56 22.10
CA MET A 123 -10.44 -2.00 23.01
C MET A 123 -10.23 -3.52 23.01
N GLU A 124 -10.38 -4.17 21.84
CA GLU A 124 -10.27 -5.62 21.60
C GLU A 124 -8.92 -6.02 20.96
N LEU A 125 -7.89 -5.17 21.11
CA LEU A 125 -6.56 -5.41 20.55
C LEU A 125 -5.75 -6.45 21.32
#